data_AF-A0A958FSZ5-F1
#
_entry.id   AF-A0A958FSZ5-F1
#
_cell.length_a   1.000
_cell.length_b   1.000
_cell.length_c   1.000
_cell.angle_alpha   90.00
_cell.angle_beta   90.00
_cell.angle_gamma   90.00
#
_symmetry.space_group_name_H-M   'P 1'
#
loop_
_entity.id
_entity.type
_entity.pdbx_description
1 polymer ?
#
loop_
_entity_poly.entity_id
_entity_poly.type
_entity_poly.pdbx_seq_one_letter_code
_entity_poly.pdbx_strand_id
1 'polypeptide(L)'
;MKKQSGTLILANAVFKLIPTIAIVAYLWILYASNISEIRTDPVGNLIVFSIGLVISYFLYAFNVRFSVTFLLLAGSVYGAYRWLGSVSFGEFDAFYYSIAFFIYAAIFVAAWVVGFGFARFNWFPWVAALGVFVFAATTVINDFFTLQSQLDAEYLRQVTTTLLPRDSLVHRFVTLLFLMIVPVMFYSVYIVSINEYLRKLKVFQREHFGYLMRRSFLTIAILAVLLLLPMIYAYFFDIPESLVQQMNSAQANSASFLKKTTDTATQKPQFDLNDYAQLLPEVKLSDETVFATYIDNFFPTRDGGQIPLPVHFRRFVLNRYEPQNEKFVLDPYPPSSVPNDLFSPSIKDVPIGFAMWDSVIAVTTEEYQYRKNISATVYNQSLDPNAFVSPNTGWFYQKLPVAPEDRETFTTAYQCSSLISIWNLPPFMFSTTNPELQAFKEQRAEAMRMDSFRSYAKLDSIFYRYYTTIDRNDTLITKLADELTAGKATPYDKVESVVDYFLGKDET
;
A
#
# COMPACT_ATOMS: atom_id res chain seq x y z
N MET A 1 36.96 -31.59 27.40
CA MET A 1 36.36 -30.24 27.38
C MET A 1 35.96 -29.85 28.80
N LYS A 2 36.44 -28.72 29.34
CA LYS A 2 36.08 -28.26 30.69
C LYS A 2 34.64 -27.75 30.72
N LYS A 3 33.83 -28.26 31.66
CA LYS A 3 32.47 -27.77 31.93
C LYS A 3 32.56 -26.27 32.26
N GLN A 4 31.93 -25.41 31.47
CA GLN A 4 31.88 -23.98 31.78
C GLN A 4 31.09 -23.77 33.08
N SER A 5 31.61 -22.95 33.99
CA SER A 5 30.89 -22.56 35.20
C SER A 5 29.65 -21.74 34.80
N GLY A 6 28.52 -21.95 35.47
CA GLY A 6 27.28 -21.19 35.21
C GLY A 6 27.47 -19.68 35.27
N THR A 7 28.38 -19.19 36.12
CA THR A 7 28.75 -17.77 36.21
C THR A 7 29.39 -17.24 34.93
N LEU A 8 30.21 -18.05 34.24
CA LEU A 8 30.83 -17.66 32.97
C LEU A 8 29.81 -17.63 31.83
N ILE A 9 28.83 -18.55 31.84
CA ILE A 9 27.74 -18.56 30.86
C ILE A 9 26.90 -17.29 31.00
N LEU A 10 26.56 -16.93 32.24
CA LEU A 10 25.79 -15.72 32.55
C LEU A 10 26.56 -14.44 32.19
N ALA A 11 27.85 -14.37 32.53
CA ALA A 11 28.70 -13.24 32.17
C ALA A 11 28.80 -13.05 30.65
N ASN A 12 29.03 -14.12 29.90
CA ASN A 12 29.04 -14.06 28.43
C ASN A 12 27.67 -13.64 27.88
N ALA A 13 26.56 -14.10 28.47
CA ALA A 13 25.22 -13.68 28.04
C ALA A 13 25.02 -12.16 28.21
N VAL A 14 25.30 -11.64 29.41
CA VAL A 14 25.12 -10.21 29.74
C VAL A 14 26.03 -9.33 28.88
N PHE A 15 27.31 -9.68 28.75
CA PHE A 15 28.29 -8.81 28.10
C PHE A 15 28.34 -8.95 26.58
N LYS A 16 27.81 -10.02 25.99
CA LYS A 16 27.81 -10.19 24.52
C LYS A 16 26.43 -9.99 23.93
N LEU A 17 25.38 -10.56 24.53
CA LEU A 17 24.05 -10.54 23.92
C LEU A 17 23.38 -9.17 24.06
N ILE A 18 23.42 -8.55 25.24
CA ILE A 18 22.75 -7.25 25.45
C ILE A 18 23.29 -6.18 24.50
N PRO A 19 24.61 -5.97 24.37
CA PRO A 19 25.15 -4.97 23.45
C PRO A 19 24.87 -5.31 21.98
N THR A 20 24.75 -6.60 21.64
CA THR A 20 24.36 -7.04 20.29
C THR A 20 22.90 -6.73 20.01
N ILE A 21 22.00 -6.98 20.96
CA ILE A 21 20.59 -6.60 20.83
C ILE A 21 20.47 -5.08 20.71
N ALA A 22 21.22 -4.32 21.52
CA ALA A 22 21.21 -2.87 21.49
C ALA A 22 21.68 -2.28 20.15
N ILE A 23 22.78 -2.77 19.57
CA ILE A 23 23.25 -2.28 18.27
C ILE A 23 22.30 -2.68 17.14
N VAL A 24 21.72 -3.88 17.20
CA VAL A 24 20.70 -4.31 16.22
C VAL A 24 19.46 -3.43 16.35
N ALA A 25 18.96 -3.18 17.56
CA ALA A 25 17.82 -2.28 17.80
C ALA A 25 18.09 -0.88 17.24
N TYR A 26 19.28 -0.32 17.52
CA TYR A 26 19.69 0.98 17.03
C TYR A 26 19.70 1.06 15.50
N LEU A 27 20.38 0.11 14.86
CA LEU A 27 20.42 0.04 13.39
C LEU A 27 19.05 -0.21 12.78
N TRP A 28 18.21 -1.00 13.46
CA TRP A 28 16.84 -1.27 13.01
C TRP A 28 15.98 -0.01 13.07
N ILE A 29 16.08 0.80 14.13
CA ILE A 29 15.35 2.07 14.24
C ILE A 29 15.77 3.03 13.14
N LEU A 30 17.08 3.13 12.87
CA LEU A 30 17.60 3.99 11.80
C LEU A 30 17.18 3.52 10.41
N TYR A 31 17.02 2.21 10.21
CA TYR A 31 16.66 1.63 8.92
C TYR A 31 15.14 1.48 8.74
N ALA A 32 14.35 1.49 9.83
CA ALA A 32 12.90 1.29 9.80
C ALA A 32 12.16 2.33 8.96
N SER A 33 12.65 3.57 8.87
CA SER A 33 12.09 4.59 7.98
C SER A 33 12.15 4.18 6.50
N ASN A 34 13.20 3.44 6.12
CA ASN A 34 13.44 3.01 4.75
C ASN A 34 12.69 1.72 4.38
N ILE A 35 12.20 0.95 5.37
CA ILE A 35 11.41 -0.28 5.15
C ILE A 35 9.92 -0.11 5.50
N SER A 36 9.40 1.11 5.58
CA SER A 36 7.98 1.37 5.90
C SER A 36 6.97 0.68 4.96
N GLU A 37 7.43 0.21 3.79
CA GLU A 37 6.65 -0.59 2.83
C GLU A 37 6.39 -2.03 3.31
N ILE A 38 7.24 -2.57 4.18
CA ILE A 38 7.07 -3.91 4.75
C ILE A 38 6.30 -3.75 6.08
N ARG A 39 5.03 -4.18 6.09
CA ARG A 39 4.10 -4.17 7.24
C ARG A 39 4.54 -5.06 8.43
N THR A 40 5.77 -4.93 8.91
CA THR A 40 6.24 -5.59 10.13
C THR A 40 6.52 -4.57 11.21
N ASP A 41 5.98 -4.82 12.39
CA ASP A 41 6.25 -4.00 13.58
C ASP A 41 7.74 -4.08 13.95
N PRO A 42 8.48 -2.95 13.97
CA PRO A 42 9.88 -2.90 14.39
C PRO A 42 10.12 -3.47 15.79
N VAL A 43 9.16 -3.26 16.70
CA VAL A 43 9.26 -3.78 18.09
C VAL A 43 9.13 -5.30 18.07
N GLY A 44 8.13 -5.83 17.36
CA GLY A 44 7.98 -7.27 17.13
C GLY A 44 9.23 -7.92 16.53
N ASN A 45 9.85 -7.30 15.53
CA ASN A 45 11.08 -7.81 14.90
C ASN A 45 12.24 -7.92 15.91
N LEU A 46 12.42 -6.89 16.74
CA LEU A 46 13.45 -6.88 17.77
C LEU A 46 13.19 -7.91 18.87
N ILE A 47 11.94 -8.10 19.27
CA ILE A 47 11.54 -9.14 20.24
C ILE A 47 11.88 -10.53 19.69
N VAL A 48 11.47 -10.81 18.45
CA VAL A 48 11.73 -12.10 17.78
C VAL A 48 13.23 -12.37 17.66
N PHE A 49 14.01 -11.35 17.25
CA PHE A 49 15.47 -11.44 17.21
C PHE A 49 16.06 -11.74 18.61
N SER A 50 15.64 -11.00 19.63
CA SER A 50 16.15 -11.14 21.01
C SER A 50 15.86 -12.52 21.58
N ILE A 51 14.64 -13.03 21.37
CA ILE A 51 14.23 -14.37 21.82
C ILE A 51 15.07 -15.44 21.11
N GLY A 52 15.19 -15.38 19.77
CA GLY A 52 15.98 -16.35 19.00
C GLY A 52 17.45 -16.37 19.42
N LEU A 53 18.03 -15.20 19.65
CA LEU A 53 19.42 -15.03 20.10
C LEU A 53 19.64 -15.66 21.48
N VAL A 54 18.79 -15.34 22.45
CA VAL A 54 18.92 -15.79 23.85
C VAL A 54 18.69 -17.30 23.96
N ILE A 55 17.61 -17.82 23.36
CA ILE A 55 17.31 -19.26 23.40
C ILE A 55 18.46 -20.06 22.80
N SER A 56 18.92 -19.66 21.60
CA SER A 56 20.02 -20.33 20.92
C SER A 56 21.31 -20.31 21.77
N TYR A 57 21.69 -19.14 22.28
CA TYR A 57 22.90 -19.00 23.08
C TYR A 57 22.90 -19.94 24.30
N PHE A 58 21.83 -19.95 25.10
CA PHE A 58 21.75 -20.81 26.28
C PHE A 58 21.73 -22.29 25.91
N LEU A 59 20.97 -22.67 24.88
CA LEU A 59 20.90 -24.04 24.41
C LEU A 59 22.29 -24.58 24.02
N TYR A 60 23.09 -23.77 23.31
CA TYR A 60 24.42 -24.19 22.86
C TYR A 60 25.52 -24.03 23.92
N ALA A 61 25.32 -23.18 24.93
CA ALA A 61 26.21 -23.11 26.09
C ALA A 61 26.30 -24.46 26.83
N PHE A 62 25.24 -25.28 26.77
CA PHE A 62 25.21 -26.64 27.32
C PHE A 62 25.75 -27.73 26.37
N ASN A 63 26.43 -27.35 25.27
CA ASN A 63 27.00 -28.26 24.27
C ASN A 63 25.98 -29.13 23.52
N VAL A 64 24.76 -28.66 23.35
CA VAL A 64 23.80 -29.31 22.45
C VAL A 64 24.31 -29.24 20.99
N ARG A 65 24.03 -30.26 20.17
CA ARG A 65 24.51 -30.33 18.78
C ARG A 65 23.67 -29.43 17.86
N PHE A 66 24.32 -28.50 17.18
CA PHE A 66 23.68 -27.57 16.23
C PHE A 66 22.85 -28.26 15.15
N SER A 67 23.37 -29.31 14.52
CA SER A 67 22.67 -29.98 13.43
C SER A 67 21.30 -30.52 13.84
N VAL A 68 21.21 -31.13 15.03
CA VAL A 68 19.96 -31.71 15.53
C VAL A 68 18.94 -30.61 15.85
N THR A 69 19.35 -29.57 16.58
CA THR A 69 18.44 -28.49 16.98
C THR A 69 18.09 -27.56 15.84
N PHE A 70 18.97 -27.37 14.86
CA PHE A 70 18.67 -26.60 13.66
C PHE A 70 17.71 -27.34 12.72
N LEU A 71 17.86 -28.67 12.56
CA LEU A 71 16.88 -29.48 11.82
C LEU A 71 15.50 -29.44 12.47
N LEU A 72 15.44 -29.53 13.81
CA LEU A 72 14.18 -29.35 14.54
C LEU A 72 13.61 -27.95 14.35
N LEU A 73 14.44 -26.90 14.40
CA LEU A 73 13.99 -25.53 14.16
C LEU A 73 13.43 -25.38 12.74
N ALA A 74 14.14 -25.84 11.72
CA ALA A 74 13.71 -25.78 10.33
C ALA A 74 12.40 -26.56 10.11
N GLY A 75 12.29 -27.75 10.71
CA GLY A 75 11.06 -28.55 10.69
C GLY A 75 9.89 -27.84 11.38
N SER A 76 10.13 -27.21 12.53
CA SER A 76 9.11 -26.43 13.26
C SER A 76 8.66 -25.19 12.48
N VAL A 77 9.59 -24.45 11.87
CA VAL A 77 9.26 -23.28 11.03
C VAL A 77 8.47 -23.72 9.79
N TYR A 78 8.88 -24.80 9.13
CA TYR A 78 8.14 -25.37 7.99
C TYR A 78 6.75 -25.86 8.39
N GLY A 79 6.64 -26.53 9.54
CA GLY A 79 5.37 -27.00 10.09
C GLY A 79 4.43 -25.83 10.42
N ALA A 80 4.94 -24.79 11.07
CA ALA A 80 4.18 -23.57 11.38
C ALA A 80 3.72 -22.84 10.11
N TYR A 81 4.58 -22.75 9.09
CA TYR A 81 4.22 -22.21 7.78
C TYR A 81 3.08 -23.00 7.11
N ARG A 82 3.18 -24.33 7.08
CA ARG A 82 2.13 -25.21 6.54
C ARG A 82 0.82 -25.08 7.31
N TRP A 83 0.90 -24.97 8.64
CA TRP A 83 -0.26 -24.80 9.51
C TRP A 83 -0.93 -23.44 9.28
N LEU A 84 -0.17 -22.36 9.17
CA LEU A 84 -0.67 -21.01 8.84
C LEU A 84 -1.48 -21.01 7.54
N GLY A 85 -0.99 -21.71 6.50
CA GLY A 85 -1.72 -21.86 5.24
C GLY A 85 -3.02 -22.67 5.34
N SER A 86 -3.23 -23.44 6.42
CA SER A 86 -4.47 -24.20 6.66
C SER A 86 -5.51 -23.46 7.51
N VAL A 87 -5.11 -22.39 8.21
CA VAL A 87 -5.95 -21.65 9.18
C VAL A 87 -6.41 -20.28 8.63
N SER A 88 -5.85 -19.82 7.52
CA SER A 88 -6.23 -18.54 6.91
C SER A 88 -7.58 -18.62 6.21
N PHE A 89 -8.59 -17.92 6.75
CA PHE A 89 -9.97 -17.86 6.23
C PHE A 89 -10.15 -16.94 5.00
N GLY A 90 -9.07 -16.60 4.30
CA GLY A 90 -9.07 -15.81 3.06
C GLY A 90 -7.69 -15.76 2.43
N GLU A 91 -7.62 -15.74 1.10
CA GLU A 91 -6.35 -15.85 0.33
C GLU A 91 -5.39 -14.68 0.61
N PHE A 92 -5.90 -13.48 0.89
CA PHE A 92 -5.08 -12.30 1.18
C PHE A 92 -4.54 -12.26 2.61
N ASP A 93 -5.35 -12.64 3.60
CA ASP A 93 -4.89 -12.76 4.97
C ASP A 93 -3.83 -13.87 5.05
N ALA A 94 -4.04 -14.98 4.33
CA ALA A 94 -3.04 -16.04 4.18
C ALA A 94 -1.71 -15.50 3.66
N PHE A 95 -1.75 -14.65 2.64
CA PHE A 95 -0.56 -14.06 2.02
C PHE A 95 0.17 -13.10 2.96
N TYR A 96 -0.54 -12.14 3.58
CA TYR A 96 0.08 -11.19 4.51
C TYR A 96 0.65 -11.87 5.75
N TYR A 97 -0.09 -12.81 6.34
CA TYR A 97 0.42 -13.61 7.47
C TYR A 97 1.59 -14.49 7.05
N SER A 98 1.60 -15.02 5.82
CA SER A 98 2.72 -15.80 5.30
C SER A 98 3.98 -14.95 5.10
N ILE A 99 3.86 -13.74 4.57
CA ILE A 99 5.00 -12.81 4.42
C ILE A 99 5.52 -12.37 5.79
N ALA A 100 4.62 -11.94 6.68
CA ALA A 100 5.01 -11.54 8.04
C ALA A 100 5.69 -12.70 8.78
N PHE A 101 5.11 -13.91 8.70
CA PHE A 101 5.71 -15.11 9.27
C PHE A 101 7.07 -15.40 8.66
N PHE A 102 7.23 -15.28 7.34
CA PHE A 102 8.51 -15.50 6.67
C PHE A 102 9.58 -14.53 7.17
N ILE A 103 9.24 -13.24 7.31
CA ILE A 103 10.16 -12.22 7.84
C ILE A 103 10.54 -12.53 9.29
N TYR A 104 9.56 -12.78 10.16
CA TYR A 104 9.83 -13.14 11.56
C TYR A 104 10.65 -14.44 11.66
N ALA A 105 10.36 -15.44 10.85
CA ALA A 105 11.11 -16.69 10.80
C ALA A 105 12.55 -16.47 10.34
N ALA A 106 12.76 -15.66 9.30
CA ALA A 106 14.10 -15.32 8.81
C ALA A 106 14.91 -14.58 9.89
N ILE A 107 14.31 -13.60 10.56
CA ILE A 107 14.92 -12.86 11.68
C ILE A 107 15.26 -13.81 12.83
N PHE A 108 14.33 -14.69 13.20
CA PHE A 108 14.53 -15.66 14.27
C PHE A 108 15.66 -16.63 13.95
N VAL A 109 15.71 -17.16 12.72
CA VAL A 109 16.77 -18.08 12.27
C VAL A 109 18.12 -17.38 12.22
N ALA A 110 18.18 -16.13 11.73
CA ALA A 110 19.40 -15.33 11.75
C ALA A 110 19.89 -15.12 13.19
N ALA A 111 19.00 -14.73 14.10
CA ALA A 111 19.31 -14.58 15.52
C ALA A 111 19.78 -15.90 16.15
N TRP A 112 19.18 -17.03 15.76
CA TRP A 112 19.56 -18.36 16.21
C TRP A 112 21.00 -18.70 15.79
N VAL A 113 21.37 -18.41 14.54
CA VAL A 113 22.75 -18.62 14.06
C VAL A 113 23.74 -17.72 14.81
N VAL A 114 23.37 -16.46 15.07
CA VAL A 114 24.20 -15.53 15.85
C VAL A 114 24.40 -16.02 17.29
N GLY A 115 23.33 -16.49 17.95
CA GLY A 115 23.39 -17.03 19.30
C GLY A 115 24.28 -18.27 19.40
N PHE A 116 24.18 -19.16 18.40
CA PHE A 116 25.06 -20.33 18.26
C PHE A 116 26.52 -19.91 18.11
N GLY A 117 26.78 -18.94 17.23
CA GLY A 117 28.11 -18.40 16.99
C GLY A 117 28.76 -17.89 18.27
N PHE A 118 28.05 -17.07 19.05
CA PHE A 118 28.54 -16.55 20.33
C PHE A 118 28.79 -17.63 21.38
N ALA A 119 27.96 -18.67 21.42
CA ALA A 119 28.10 -19.76 22.37
C ALA A 119 29.27 -20.69 22.00
N ARG A 120 29.50 -20.95 20.71
CA ARG A 120 30.39 -22.02 20.25
C ARG A 120 31.77 -21.56 19.83
N PHE A 121 31.88 -20.39 19.20
CA PHE A 121 33.08 -19.98 18.50
C PHE A 121 33.70 -18.74 19.13
N ASN A 122 34.94 -18.87 19.60
CA ASN A 122 35.68 -17.76 20.20
C ASN A 122 36.00 -16.64 19.20
N TRP A 123 36.03 -16.94 17.90
CA TRP A 123 36.29 -15.96 16.83
C TRP A 123 35.02 -15.28 16.32
N PHE A 124 33.83 -15.78 16.66
CA PHE A 124 32.57 -15.25 16.14
C PHE A 124 32.30 -13.78 16.47
N PRO A 125 32.71 -13.24 17.64
CA PRO A 125 32.62 -11.79 17.90
C PRO A 125 33.28 -10.90 16.83
N TRP A 126 34.35 -11.37 16.19
CA TRP A 126 34.96 -10.66 15.06
C TRP A 126 34.06 -10.68 13.82
N VAL A 127 33.41 -11.80 13.55
CA VAL A 127 32.47 -11.92 12.43
C VAL A 127 31.19 -11.12 12.67
N ALA A 128 30.69 -11.10 13.90
CA ALA A 128 29.58 -10.23 14.29
C ALA A 128 29.93 -8.74 14.09
N ALA A 129 31.10 -8.30 14.58
CA ALA A 129 31.60 -6.95 14.37
C ALA A 129 31.70 -6.59 12.88
N LEU A 130 32.32 -7.47 12.08
CA LEU A 130 32.44 -7.27 10.64
C LEU A 130 31.08 -7.20 9.95
N GLY A 131 30.14 -8.09 10.30
CA GLY A 131 28.80 -8.11 9.71
C GLY A 131 28.02 -6.83 9.97
N VAL A 132 28.04 -6.33 11.20
CA VAL A 132 27.39 -5.06 11.58
C VAL A 132 28.07 -3.87 10.86
N PHE A 133 29.40 -3.90 10.74
CA PHE A 133 30.14 -2.87 10.01
C PHE A 133 29.83 -2.85 8.51
N VAL A 134 29.82 -4.02 7.87
CA VAL A 134 29.46 -4.14 6.45
C VAL A 134 28.02 -3.67 6.23
N PHE A 135 27.08 -4.06 7.10
CA PHE A 135 25.70 -3.57 7.02
C PHE A 135 25.63 -2.04 7.06
N ALA A 136 26.25 -1.41 8.06
CA ALA A 136 26.27 0.05 8.20
C ALA A 136 26.98 0.76 7.02
N ALA A 137 28.04 0.16 6.48
CA ALA A 137 28.70 0.70 5.30
C ALA A 137 27.79 0.62 4.06
N THR A 138 27.10 -0.51 3.86
CA THR A 138 26.18 -0.67 2.72
C THR A 138 24.99 0.26 2.79
N THR A 139 24.43 0.53 3.98
CA THR A 139 23.33 1.49 4.14
C THR A 139 23.77 2.90 3.83
N VAL A 140 24.92 3.35 4.36
CA VAL A 140 25.48 4.68 4.05
C VAL A 140 25.76 4.84 2.56
N ILE A 141 26.29 3.81 1.90
CA ILE A 141 26.55 3.82 0.46
C ILE A 141 25.24 3.93 -0.34
N ASN A 142 24.23 3.14 0.01
CA ASN A 142 22.94 3.15 -0.67
C ASN A 142 22.24 4.51 -0.54
N ASP A 143 22.25 5.10 0.66
CA ASP A 143 21.67 6.42 0.90
C ASP A 143 22.45 7.51 0.14
N PHE A 144 23.79 7.42 0.08
CA PHE A 144 24.61 8.36 -0.70
C PHE A 144 24.27 8.31 -2.20
N PHE A 145 24.15 7.12 -2.79
CA PHE A 145 23.78 6.99 -4.21
C PHE A 145 22.34 7.42 -4.48
N THR A 146 21.42 7.16 -3.56
CA THR A 146 20.03 7.64 -3.66
C THR A 146 19.99 9.16 -3.64
N LEU A 147 20.73 9.80 -2.72
CA LEU A 147 20.87 11.27 -2.65
C LEU A 147 21.52 11.85 -3.91
N GLN A 148 22.52 11.18 -4.47
CA GLN A 148 23.17 11.60 -5.72
C GLN A 148 22.20 11.57 -6.91
N SER A 149 21.31 10.56 -6.96
CA SER A 149 20.34 10.41 -8.06
C SER A 149 19.22 11.46 -8.08
N GLN A 150 19.02 12.18 -6.97
CA GLN A 150 18.00 13.23 -6.82
C GLN A 150 18.52 14.65 -7.11
N LEU A 151 19.77 14.80 -7.56
CA LEU A 151 20.38 16.10 -7.82
C LEU A 151 20.25 16.49 -9.30
N ASP A 152 19.33 17.41 -9.59
CA ASP A 152 19.34 18.17 -10.85
C ASP A 152 20.62 19.01 -10.96
N ALA A 153 21.17 19.10 -12.18
CA ALA A 153 22.42 19.81 -12.46
C ALA A 153 22.40 21.30 -12.06
N GLU A 154 21.21 21.90 -11.93
CA GLU A 154 20.96 23.26 -11.46
C GLU A 154 21.22 23.42 -9.95
N TYR A 155 20.85 22.42 -9.13
CA TYR A 155 20.96 22.45 -7.66
C TYR A 155 22.41 22.34 -7.19
N LEU A 156 23.25 21.59 -7.91
CA LEU A 156 24.68 21.47 -7.65
C LEU A 156 25.44 22.79 -7.75
N ARG A 157 24.98 23.73 -8.60
CA ARG A 157 25.56 25.08 -8.71
C ARG A 157 25.22 25.98 -7.51
N GLN A 158 24.06 25.78 -6.89
CA GLN A 158 23.64 26.55 -5.71
C GLN A 158 24.26 26.03 -4.41
N VAL A 159 24.48 24.72 -4.29
CA VAL A 159 25.04 24.08 -3.07
C VAL A 159 26.54 24.34 -2.90
N THR A 160 27.27 24.68 -3.96
CA THR A 160 28.72 24.93 -3.89
C THR A 160 29.16 26.20 -3.13
N THR A 161 28.24 27.12 -2.78
CA THR A 161 28.63 28.42 -2.21
C THR A 161 28.55 28.52 -0.68
N THR A 162 28.00 27.53 0.04
CA THR A 162 28.01 27.50 1.52
C THR A 162 28.10 26.06 2.03
N LEU A 163 29.27 25.68 2.55
CA LEU A 163 29.64 24.29 2.89
C LEU A 163 28.92 23.65 4.10
N LEU A 164 28.11 24.40 4.86
CA LEU A 164 27.63 23.99 6.20
C LEU A 164 26.17 24.34 6.62
N PRO A 165 25.21 24.74 5.75
CA PRO A 165 23.82 24.82 6.19
C PRO A 165 23.25 23.42 6.50
N ARG A 166 22.25 23.38 7.40
CA ARG A 166 21.57 22.19 7.96
C ARG A 166 21.02 21.23 6.89
N ASP A 167 20.81 21.72 5.67
CA ASP A 167 20.29 20.94 4.53
C ASP A 167 21.32 20.62 3.45
N SER A 168 22.59 21.00 3.64
CA SER A 168 23.64 20.65 2.67
C SER A 168 23.85 19.14 2.60
N LEU A 169 24.17 18.64 1.40
CA LEU A 169 24.53 17.24 1.17
C LEU A 169 25.67 16.80 2.10
N VAL A 170 26.65 17.69 2.32
CA VAL A 170 27.78 17.45 3.22
C VAL A 170 27.30 17.26 4.66
N HIS A 171 26.41 18.11 5.16
CA HIS A 171 25.86 17.96 6.52
C HIS A 171 25.08 16.65 6.69
N ARG A 172 24.23 16.29 5.71
CA ARG A 172 23.47 15.03 5.74
C ARG A 172 24.38 13.80 5.67
N PHE A 173 25.39 13.83 4.79
CA PHE A 173 26.38 12.76 4.67
C PHE A 173 27.20 12.60 5.96
N VAL A 174 27.68 13.70 6.54
CA VAL A 174 28.43 13.67 7.82
C VAL A 174 27.55 13.17 8.96
N THR A 175 26.28 13.58 9.01
CA THR A 175 25.33 13.13 10.02
C THR A 175 25.05 11.63 9.88
N LEU A 176 24.82 11.13 8.66
CA LEU A 176 24.64 9.70 8.40
C LEU A 176 25.89 8.89 8.75
N LEU A 177 27.07 9.38 8.37
CA LEU A 177 28.34 8.74 8.73
C LEU A 177 28.49 8.68 10.26
N PHE A 178 28.19 9.77 10.96
CA PHE A 178 28.29 9.81 12.41
C PHE A 178 27.28 8.87 13.08
N LEU A 179 26.01 8.90 12.67
CA LEU A 179 24.95 8.06 13.24
C LEU A 179 25.15 6.57 12.93
N MET A 180 25.52 6.20 11.71
CA MET A 180 25.66 4.79 11.32
C MET A 180 27.02 4.20 11.71
N ILE A 181 28.12 4.92 11.45
CA ILE A 181 29.48 4.34 11.59
C ILE A 181 29.99 4.40 13.02
N VAL A 182 29.76 5.50 13.76
CA VAL A 182 30.37 5.68 15.10
C VAL A 182 29.85 4.62 16.09
N PRO A 183 28.54 4.41 16.27
CA PRO A 183 28.04 3.38 17.19
C PRO A 183 28.48 1.97 16.81
N VAL A 184 28.56 1.68 15.51
CA VAL A 184 29.01 0.38 15.00
C VAL A 184 30.49 0.14 15.22
N MET A 185 31.33 1.18 15.05
CA MET A 185 32.74 1.13 15.41
C MET A 185 32.93 0.88 16.90
N PHE A 186 32.19 1.59 17.75
CA PHE A 186 32.23 1.39 19.19
C PHE A 186 31.78 -0.03 19.58
N TYR A 187 30.67 -0.52 19.02
CA TYR A 187 30.21 -1.90 19.22
C TYR A 187 31.27 -2.91 18.78
N SER A 188 31.89 -2.71 17.62
CA SER A 188 32.91 -3.61 17.06
C SER A 188 34.14 -3.70 17.96
N VAL A 189 34.66 -2.55 18.41
CA VAL A 189 35.78 -2.51 19.36
C VAL A 189 35.37 -3.15 20.68
N TYR A 190 34.16 -2.85 21.17
CA TYR A 190 33.63 -3.40 22.41
C TYR A 190 33.53 -4.93 22.38
N ILE A 191 32.84 -5.49 21.39
CA ILE A 191 32.52 -6.93 21.34
C ILE A 191 33.78 -7.79 21.16
N VAL A 192 34.76 -7.28 20.41
CA VAL A 192 36.08 -7.90 20.27
C VAL A 192 36.86 -7.82 21.57
N SER A 193 36.93 -6.63 22.18
CA SER A 193 37.68 -6.40 23.42
C SER A 193 37.12 -7.25 24.55
N ILE A 194 35.81 -7.22 24.78
CA ILE A 194 35.18 -7.96 25.89
C ILE A 194 35.33 -9.47 25.70
N ASN A 195 35.27 -9.96 24.46
CA ASN A 195 35.52 -11.37 24.17
C ASN A 195 36.96 -11.78 24.53
N GLU A 196 37.95 -10.95 24.19
CA GLU A 196 39.34 -11.19 24.56
C GLU A 196 39.57 -11.14 26.07
N TYR A 197 38.94 -10.20 26.77
CA TYR A 197 38.98 -10.12 28.23
C TYR A 197 38.32 -11.35 28.88
N LEU A 198 37.14 -11.74 28.43
CA LEU A 198 36.42 -12.92 28.94
C LEU A 198 37.19 -14.22 28.66
N ARG A 199 37.95 -14.28 27.57
CA ARG A 199 38.83 -15.42 27.25
C ARG A 199 40.04 -15.52 28.20
N LYS A 200 40.64 -14.38 28.53
CA LYS A 200 41.83 -14.31 29.41
C LYS A 200 41.50 -14.49 30.89
N LEU A 201 40.25 -14.29 31.29
CA LEU A 201 39.80 -14.52 32.65
C LEU A 201 39.75 -16.03 32.97
N LYS A 202 40.73 -16.49 33.77
CA LYS A 202 40.57 -17.72 34.58
C LYS A 202 39.55 -17.41 35.68
N VAL A 203 38.27 -17.53 35.34
CA VAL A 203 37.12 -17.17 36.20
C VAL A 203 37.06 -18.04 37.46
N PHE A 204 37.66 -17.59 38.58
CA PHE A 204 37.31 -18.03 39.95
C PHE A 204 37.54 -16.99 41.06
N GLN A 205 38.08 -15.79 40.79
CA GLN A 205 38.27 -14.76 41.83
C GLN A 205 37.20 -13.66 41.74
N ARG A 206 36.38 -13.54 42.80
CA ARG A 206 35.24 -12.62 42.95
C ARG A 206 35.61 -11.14 42.73
N GLU A 207 36.84 -10.76 43.05
CA GLU A 207 37.36 -9.39 42.93
C GLU A 207 37.52 -8.93 41.47
N HIS A 208 37.93 -9.83 40.57
CA HIS A 208 38.11 -9.52 39.15
C HIS A 208 36.77 -9.40 38.40
N PHE A 209 35.73 -10.08 38.88
CA PHE A 209 34.37 -9.97 38.32
C PHE A 209 33.77 -8.59 38.60
N GLY A 210 33.94 -8.05 39.80
CA GLY A 210 33.50 -6.69 40.14
C GLY A 210 34.20 -5.62 39.31
N TYR A 211 35.52 -5.75 39.10
CA TYR A 211 36.27 -4.86 38.21
C TYR A 211 35.78 -4.94 36.77
N LEU A 212 35.57 -6.15 36.22
CA LEU A 212 35.05 -6.33 34.87
C LEU A 212 33.62 -5.81 34.74
N MET A 213 32.75 -6.03 35.73
CA MET A 213 31.41 -5.44 35.77
C MET A 213 31.49 -3.92 35.72
N ARG A 214 32.34 -3.27 36.53
CA ARG A 214 32.48 -1.80 36.53
C ARG A 214 33.00 -1.27 35.21
N ARG A 215 34.03 -1.91 34.61
CA ARG A 215 34.61 -1.48 33.33
C ARG A 215 33.66 -1.70 32.16
N SER A 216 33.01 -2.85 32.12
CA SER A 216 32.02 -3.19 31.09
C SER A 216 30.78 -2.32 31.25
N PHE A 217 30.32 -2.05 32.47
CA PHE A 217 29.24 -1.11 32.75
C PHE A 217 29.61 0.30 32.30
N LEU A 218 30.84 0.78 32.54
CA LEU A 218 31.28 2.09 32.05
C LEU A 218 31.31 2.14 30.53
N THR A 219 31.74 1.07 29.86
CA THR A 219 31.77 1.01 28.38
C THR A 219 30.35 0.87 27.80
N ILE A 220 29.48 0.09 28.44
CA ILE A 220 28.06 -0.03 28.11
C ILE A 220 27.34 1.29 28.38
N ALA A 221 27.68 2.02 29.43
CA ALA A 221 27.11 3.32 29.77
C ALA A 221 27.56 4.38 28.75
N ILE A 222 28.83 4.38 28.34
CA ILE A 222 29.30 5.24 27.25
C ILE A 222 28.59 4.89 25.94
N LEU A 223 28.46 3.60 25.62
CA LEU A 223 27.71 3.15 24.45
C LEU A 223 26.24 3.57 24.54
N ALA A 224 25.58 3.38 25.68
CA ALA A 224 24.21 3.80 25.90
C ALA A 224 24.05 5.31 25.80
N VAL A 225 24.98 6.10 26.37
CA VAL A 225 25.00 7.55 26.20
C VAL A 225 25.19 7.93 24.74
N LEU A 226 26.08 7.28 23.99
CA LEU A 226 26.27 7.52 22.55
C LEU A 226 25.05 7.12 21.71
N LEU A 227 24.33 6.07 22.10
CA LEU A 227 23.09 5.63 21.44
C LEU A 227 21.91 6.55 21.77
N LEU A 228 21.86 7.09 23.00
CA LEU A 228 20.81 7.97 23.48
C LEU A 228 21.06 9.44 23.12
N LEU A 229 22.31 9.89 22.93
CA LEU A 229 22.65 11.28 22.62
C LEU A 229 21.94 11.80 21.36
N PRO A 230 21.86 11.03 20.25
CA PRO A 230 21.09 11.41 19.07
C PRO A 230 19.58 11.45 19.32
N MET A 231 19.04 10.52 20.12
CA MET A 231 17.62 10.53 20.50
C MET A 231 17.27 11.72 21.40
N ILE A 232 18.15 12.04 22.36
CA ILE A 232 18.05 13.19 23.26
C ILE A 232 18.21 14.49 22.46
N TYR A 233 19.14 14.53 21.50
CA TYR A 233 19.28 15.65 20.57
C TYR A 233 18.02 15.83 19.72
N ALA A 234 17.44 14.75 19.18
CA ALA A 234 16.16 14.80 18.46
C ALA A 234 14.99 15.24 19.37
N TYR A 235 15.01 14.86 20.65
CA TYR A 235 14.00 15.26 21.64
C TYR A 235 14.10 16.74 22.07
N PHE A 236 15.31 17.28 22.21
CA PHE A 236 15.53 18.66 22.67
C PHE A 236 15.56 19.70 21.54
N PHE A 237 15.77 19.29 20.28
CA PHE A 237 15.86 20.19 19.12
C PHE A 237 14.68 20.06 18.14
N ASP A 238 13.55 19.57 18.65
CA ASP A 238 12.31 19.18 17.96
C ASP A 238 12.52 18.17 16.83
N ILE A 239 11.78 17.07 16.92
CA ILE A 239 11.60 16.13 15.82
C ILE A 239 10.87 16.91 14.72
N PRO A 240 11.33 16.92 13.46
CA PRO A 240 10.61 17.60 12.38
C PRO A 240 9.15 17.11 12.38
N GLU A 241 8.19 18.03 12.31
CA GLU A 241 6.74 17.74 12.41
C GLU A 241 6.30 16.58 11.48
N SER A 242 6.97 16.43 10.34
CA SER A 242 6.79 15.33 9.39
C SER A 242 6.99 13.93 9.97
N LEU A 243 7.89 13.76 10.94
CA LEU A 243 8.13 12.46 11.60
C LEU A 243 7.09 12.18 12.69
N VAL A 244 6.58 13.21 13.35
CA VAL A 244 5.49 13.10 14.34
C VAL A 244 4.14 12.84 13.65
N GLN A 245 3.88 13.45 12.50
CA GLN A 245 2.75 13.11 11.64
C GLN A 245 2.83 11.68 11.11
N GLN A 246 4.02 11.20 10.71
CA GLN A 246 4.22 9.80 10.31
C GLN A 246 3.99 8.79 11.44
N MET A 247 4.32 9.15 12.69
CA MET A 247 4.08 8.28 13.84
C MET A 247 2.60 8.27 14.28
N ASN A 248 1.90 9.40 14.17
CA ASN A 248 0.49 9.51 14.56
C ASN A 248 -0.49 9.03 13.48
N SER A 249 -0.12 9.10 12.21
CA SER A 249 -0.92 8.59 11.08
C SER A 249 -1.02 7.06 11.03
N ALA A 250 -0.10 6.35 11.71
CA ALA A 250 -0.14 4.89 11.85
C ALA A 250 -1.31 4.37 12.70
N GLN A 251 -2.00 5.25 13.46
CA GLN A 251 -3.05 4.83 14.40
C GLN A 251 -4.42 5.50 14.16
N ALA A 252 -4.53 6.46 13.25
CA ALA A 252 -5.73 7.33 13.16
C ALA A 252 -6.66 7.09 11.94
N ASN A 253 -6.21 6.46 10.85
CA ASN A 253 -7.00 6.45 9.60
C ASN A 253 -7.68 5.10 9.30
N SER A 254 -8.59 4.69 10.18
CA SER A 254 -9.62 3.71 9.83
C SER A 254 -11.01 4.35 9.96
N ALA A 255 -11.30 5.34 9.13
CA ALA A 255 -12.67 5.70 8.82
C ALA A 255 -13.28 4.55 7.98
N SER A 256 -13.80 3.55 8.68
CA SER A 256 -14.47 2.40 8.08
C SER A 256 -15.87 2.83 7.63
N PHE A 257 -16.00 3.32 6.40
CA PHE A 257 -17.31 3.61 5.79
C PHE A 257 -18.15 2.35 5.48
N LEU A 258 -17.70 1.16 5.90
CA LEU A 258 -18.42 -0.10 5.73
C LEU A 258 -18.30 -0.95 7.00
N LYS A 259 -19.42 -1.16 7.69
CA LYS A 259 -19.52 -2.29 8.65
C LYS A 259 -19.60 -3.56 7.82
N LYS A 260 -18.54 -4.38 7.83
CA LYS A 260 -18.60 -5.75 7.31
C LYS A 260 -19.45 -6.60 8.25
N THR A 261 -20.75 -6.69 8.01
CA THR A 261 -21.59 -7.71 8.62
C THR A 261 -21.38 -9.02 7.87
N THR A 262 -21.11 -10.09 8.63
CA THR A 262 -20.97 -11.44 8.10
C THR A 262 -22.29 -12.15 8.33
N ASP A 263 -22.88 -12.72 7.27
CA ASP A 263 -24.06 -13.57 7.41
C ASP A 263 -23.69 -14.80 8.25
N THR A 264 -24.40 -14.97 9.37
CA THR A 264 -24.12 -16.00 10.39
C THR A 264 -24.45 -17.40 9.88
N ALA A 265 -25.21 -17.54 8.79
CA ALA A 265 -25.53 -18.85 8.21
C ALA A 265 -24.51 -19.33 7.18
N THR A 266 -23.86 -18.42 6.43
CA THR A 266 -23.06 -18.79 5.25
C THR A 266 -21.58 -18.41 5.34
N GLN A 267 -21.18 -17.61 6.32
CA GLN A 267 -19.81 -17.08 6.48
C GLN A 267 -19.24 -16.39 5.22
N LYS A 268 -20.09 -15.96 4.29
CA LYS A 268 -19.67 -15.17 3.13
C LYS A 268 -19.83 -13.68 3.43
N PRO A 269 -18.92 -12.82 2.94
CA PRO A 269 -19.13 -11.38 2.99
C PRO A 269 -20.33 -11.03 2.11
N GLN A 270 -21.40 -10.55 2.72
CA GLN A 270 -22.59 -10.10 1.99
C GLN A 270 -22.59 -8.58 1.95
N PHE A 271 -22.70 -8.02 0.76
CA PHE A 271 -22.96 -6.59 0.57
C PHE A 271 -24.46 -6.36 0.79
N ASP A 272 -24.82 -5.65 1.86
CA ASP A 272 -26.19 -5.20 2.07
C ASP A 272 -26.43 -3.90 1.29
N LEU A 273 -27.19 -3.98 0.20
CA LEU A 273 -27.58 -2.83 -0.60
C LEU A 273 -28.53 -1.88 0.15
N ASN A 274 -29.15 -2.30 1.26
CA ASN A 274 -30.02 -1.44 2.04
C ASN A 274 -29.25 -0.33 2.78
N ASP A 275 -27.97 -0.57 3.13
CA ASP A 275 -27.08 0.49 3.63
C ASP A 275 -26.67 1.44 2.49
N TYR A 276 -26.57 0.93 1.25
CA TYR A 276 -26.27 1.77 0.09
C TYR A 276 -27.45 2.66 -0.34
N ALA A 277 -28.69 2.19 -0.17
CA ALA A 277 -29.89 2.99 -0.39
C ALA A 277 -30.08 4.07 0.69
N GLN A 278 -29.59 3.84 1.92
CA GLN A 278 -29.54 4.85 2.99
C GLN A 278 -28.45 5.92 2.76
N LEU A 279 -27.48 5.68 1.86
CA LEU A 279 -26.51 6.69 1.46
C LEU A 279 -27.05 7.69 0.43
N LEU A 280 -28.16 7.42 -0.27
CA LEU A 280 -28.71 8.35 -1.28
C LEU A 280 -29.13 9.71 -0.70
N PRO A 281 -29.68 9.82 0.54
CA PRO A 281 -29.92 11.10 1.19
C PRO A 281 -28.72 11.64 1.99
N GLU A 282 -27.79 10.78 2.41
CA GLU A 282 -26.60 11.12 3.21
C GLU A 282 -25.36 11.50 2.39
N VAL A 283 -25.39 11.38 1.06
CA VAL A 283 -24.45 12.07 0.14
C VAL A 283 -24.75 13.58 0.11
N LYS A 284 -25.08 14.17 1.27
CA LYS A 284 -24.90 15.59 1.54
C LYS A 284 -23.46 15.82 1.97
N LEU A 285 -22.65 16.24 0.99
CA LEU A 285 -21.68 17.34 1.12
C LEU A 285 -20.80 17.30 2.38
N SER A 286 -19.94 16.29 2.52
CA SER A 286 -18.66 16.55 3.20
C SER A 286 -17.78 17.30 2.21
N ASP A 287 -17.22 18.45 2.61
CA ASP A 287 -16.19 19.18 1.83
C ASP A 287 -14.83 18.42 1.83
N GLU A 288 -14.83 17.14 2.18
CA GLU A 288 -13.65 16.29 2.24
C GLU A 288 -13.26 15.82 0.84
N THR A 289 -12.02 16.12 0.45
CA THR A 289 -11.47 15.65 -0.82
C THR A 289 -11.33 14.13 -0.81
N VAL A 290 -12.02 13.48 -1.74
CA VAL A 290 -12.10 12.02 -1.84
C VAL A 290 -10.92 11.45 -2.62
N PHE A 291 -10.60 12.06 -3.76
CA PHE A 291 -9.41 11.79 -4.55
C PHE A 291 -9.09 13.03 -5.41
N ALA A 292 -7.83 13.13 -5.85
CA ALA A 292 -7.39 14.08 -6.87
C ALA A 292 -7.01 13.31 -8.14
N THR A 293 -7.17 13.93 -9.30
CA THR A 293 -6.79 13.30 -10.56
C THR A 293 -6.20 14.29 -11.54
N TYR A 294 -5.20 13.82 -12.28
CA TYR A 294 -4.68 14.46 -13.48
C TYR A 294 -5.18 13.68 -14.69
N ILE A 295 -5.82 14.37 -15.64
CA ILE A 295 -6.42 13.75 -16.83
C ILE A 295 -6.02 14.58 -18.03
N ASP A 296 -5.47 13.91 -19.04
CA ASP A 296 -5.20 14.52 -20.34
C ASP A 296 -6.44 14.37 -21.24
N ASN A 297 -7.37 15.32 -21.16
CA ASN A 297 -8.66 15.22 -21.84
C ASN A 297 -9.31 16.58 -22.16
N PHE A 298 -8.93 17.16 -23.29
CA PHE A 298 -9.43 18.46 -23.74
C PHE A 298 -10.14 18.39 -25.10
N PHE A 299 -11.12 19.28 -25.33
CA PHE A 299 -11.72 19.45 -26.65
C PHE A 299 -10.67 19.95 -27.66
N PRO A 300 -10.64 19.43 -28.89
CA PRO A 300 -9.81 20.00 -29.95
C PRO A 300 -10.51 21.26 -30.51
N THR A 301 -10.52 22.36 -29.76
CA THR A 301 -11.11 23.64 -30.21
C THR A 301 -10.09 24.53 -30.91
N ARG A 302 -10.60 25.58 -31.57
CA ARG A 302 -9.84 26.58 -32.35
C ARG A 302 -8.83 27.38 -31.50
N ASP A 303 -9.02 27.43 -30.17
CA ASP A 303 -8.19 28.17 -29.21
C ASP A 303 -7.24 27.26 -28.40
N GLY A 304 -6.85 26.12 -28.96
CA GLY A 304 -5.83 25.25 -28.36
C GLY A 304 -6.31 24.37 -27.20
N GLY A 305 -7.62 24.11 -27.10
CA GLY A 305 -8.19 23.09 -26.22
C GLY A 305 -8.10 23.39 -24.72
N GLN A 306 -8.73 24.48 -24.27
CA GLN A 306 -8.76 24.83 -22.85
C GLN A 306 -9.95 24.22 -22.07
N ILE A 307 -10.98 23.73 -22.76
CA ILE A 307 -12.16 23.17 -22.10
C ILE A 307 -11.97 21.65 -22.01
N PRO A 308 -12.01 21.07 -20.80
CA PRO A 308 -11.90 19.63 -20.65
C PRO A 308 -13.17 18.95 -21.17
N LEU A 309 -13.00 17.82 -21.82
CA LEU A 309 -14.12 16.93 -22.13
C LEU A 309 -14.67 16.41 -20.79
N PRO A 310 -15.97 16.58 -20.50
CA PRO A 310 -16.52 16.20 -19.21
C PRO A 310 -16.55 14.68 -19.08
N VAL A 311 -15.87 14.14 -18.06
CA VAL A 311 -15.75 12.69 -17.82
C VAL A 311 -16.27 12.30 -16.45
N HIS A 312 -16.87 11.11 -16.39
CA HIS A 312 -17.30 10.51 -15.13
C HIS A 312 -16.27 9.55 -14.59
N PHE A 313 -15.91 9.71 -13.33
CA PHE A 313 -15.22 8.66 -12.59
C PHE A 313 -16.23 7.65 -12.10
N ARG A 314 -16.02 6.41 -12.50
CA ARG A 314 -16.87 5.28 -12.11
C ARG A 314 -16.14 4.46 -11.06
N ARG A 315 -16.84 4.12 -9.98
CA ARG A 315 -16.36 3.20 -8.95
C ARG A 315 -16.93 1.79 -9.11
N PHE A 316 -18.21 1.68 -9.39
CA PHE A 316 -18.92 0.42 -9.63
C PHE A 316 -19.92 0.56 -10.77
N VAL A 317 -20.26 -0.58 -11.36
CA VAL A 317 -21.25 -0.71 -12.42
C VAL A 317 -22.41 -1.54 -11.88
N LEU A 318 -23.61 -0.99 -11.86
CA LEU A 318 -24.80 -1.81 -11.67
C LEU A 318 -25.30 -2.18 -13.08
N ASN A 319 -24.97 -3.39 -13.53
CA ASN A 319 -25.18 -3.85 -14.90
C ASN A 319 -26.40 -4.76 -15.08
N ARG A 320 -27.10 -5.15 -13.99
CA ARG A 320 -28.30 -5.99 -14.06
C ARG A 320 -29.46 -5.36 -13.31
N TYR A 321 -30.63 -5.32 -13.92
CA TYR A 321 -31.88 -4.98 -13.24
C TYR A 321 -32.51 -6.25 -12.66
N GLU A 322 -32.96 -6.19 -11.40
CA GLU A 322 -33.72 -7.26 -10.75
C GLU A 322 -35.19 -6.84 -10.60
N PRO A 323 -36.10 -7.34 -11.47
CA PRO A 323 -37.51 -6.93 -11.45
C PRO A 323 -38.22 -7.23 -10.13
N GLN A 324 -37.85 -8.32 -9.44
CA GLN A 324 -38.49 -8.75 -8.19
C GLN A 324 -38.30 -7.75 -7.03
N ASN A 325 -37.17 -7.04 -7.04
CA ASN A 325 -36.77 -6.10 -6.00
C ASN A 325 -36.71 -4.65 -6.53
N GLU A 326 -37.09 -4.44 -7.79
CA GLU A 326 -37.03 -3.18 -8.52
C GLU A 326 -35.71 -2.41 -8.38
N LYS A 327 -34.58 -3.12 -8.34
CA LYS A 327 -33.26 -2.53 -8.09
C LYS A 327 -32.22 -2.95 -9.12
N PHE A 328 -31.25 -2.08 -9.34
CA PHE A 328 -30.05 -2.43 -10.09
C PHE A 328 -29.00 -3.05 -9.18
N VAL A 329 -28.39 -4.14 -9.62
CA VAL A 329 -27.36 -4.90 -8.90
C VAL A 329 -26.11 -5.05 -9.77
N LEU A 330 -24.98 -5.28 -9.10
CA LEU A 330 -23.75 -5.72 -9.74
C LEU A 330 -23.87 -7.21 -10.08
N ASP A 331 -23.67 -7.55 -11.35
CA ASP A 331 -23.48 -8.91 -11.83
C ASP A 331 -22.04 -9.04 -12.36
N PRO A 332 -21.13 -9.65 -11.59
CA PRO A 332 -19.73 -9.81 -12.00
C PRO A 332 -19.56 -10.90 -13.07
N TYR A 333 -20.58 -11.73 -13.31
CA TYR A 333 -20.52 -12.87 -14.23
C TYR A 333 -21.74 -12.87 -15.17
N PRO A 334 -21.87 -11.84 -16.03
CA PRO A 334 -22.96 -11.81 -16.98
C PRO A 334 -22.84 -13.00 -17.96
N PRO A 335 -23.93 -13.41 -18.64
CA PRO A 335 -23.89 -14.46 -19.65
C PRO A 335 -22.79 -14.19 -20.68
N SER A 336 -22.16 -15.24 -21.23
CA SER A 336 -21.03 -15.12 -22.16
C SER A 336 -21.29 -14.27 -23.42
N SER A 337 -22.55 -14.05 -23.78
CA SER A 337 -22.94 -13.18 -24.91
C SER A 337 -23.13 -11.71 -24.52
N VAL A 338 -22.94 -11.39 -23.24
CA VAL A 338 -22.93 -10.04 -22.69
C VAL A 338 -21.48 -9.67 -22.36
N PRO A 339 -20.89 -8.68 -23.05
CA PRO A 339 -19.55 -8.22 -22.72
C PRO A 339 -19.46 -7.80 -21.26
N ASN A 340 -18.51 -8.36 -20.52
CA ASN A 340 -18.24 -7.94 -19.16
C ASN A 340 -17.45 -6.63 -19.22
N ASP A 341 -18.09 -5.51 -18.91
CA ASP A 341 -17.48 -4.18 -18.87
C ASP A 341 -16.97 -3.82 -17.46
N LEU A 342 -16.88 -4.80 -16.56
CA LEU A 342 -16.40 -4.62 -15.19
C LEU A 342 -14.89 -4.85 -15.10
N PHE A 343 -14.12 -3.77 -15.21
CA PHE A 343 -12.73 -3.75 -14.78
C PHE A 343 -12.65 -3.24 -13.35
N SER A 344 -12.42 -4.14 -12.39
CA SER A 344 -12.29 -3.80 -10.96
C SER A 344 -11.05 -4.49 -10.39
N PRO A 345 -9.84 -4.03 -10.75
CA PRO A 345 -8.61 -4.61 -10.22
C PRO A 345 -8.53 -4.38 -8.71
N SER A 346 -8.00 -5.37 -8.00
CA SER A 346 -7.72 -5.21 -6.58
C SER A 346 -6.46 -4.37 -6.39
N ILE A 347 -6.65 -3.06 -6.16
CA ILE A 347 -5.58 -2.04 -6.03
C ILE A 347 -4.53 -2.39 -4.97
N LYS A 348 -4.95 -3.07 -3.90
CA LYS A 348 -4.07 -3.44 -2.79
C LYS A 348 -3.07 -4.51 -3.19
N ASP A 349 -3.43 -5.40 -4.11
CA ASP A 349 -2.68 -6.61 -4.44
C ASP A 349 -1.65 -6.38 -5.55
N VAL A 350 -1.73 -5.24 -6.24
CA VAL A 350 -0.75 -4.86 -7.25
C VAL A 350 0.46 -4.21 -6.58
N PRO A 351 1.69 -4.72 -6.76
CA PRO A 351 2.89 -4.05 -6.26
C PRO A 351 3.19 -2.77 -7.05
N ILE A 352 3.95 -1.85 -6.44
CA ILE A 352 4.33 -0.58 -7.10
C ILE A 352 5.12 -0.88 -8.37
N GLY A 353 4.79 -0.17 -9.47
CA GLY A 353 5.41 -0.34 -10.77
C GLY A 353 4.82 -1.46 -11.62
N PHE A 354 4.03 -2.37 -11.03
CA PHE A 354 3.33 -3.42 -11.76
C PHE A 354 2.01 -2.90 -12.34
N ALA A 355 1.69 -3.41 -13.52
CA ALA A 355 0.47 -3.09 -14.24
C ALA A 355 -0.43 -4.31 -14.38
N MET A 356 -1.73 -4.07 -14.36
CA MET A 356 -2.78 -4.99 -14.74
C MET A 356 -3.49 -4.42 -15.97
N TRP A 357 -3.78 -5.28 -16.92
CA TRP A 357 -4.63 -4.93 -18.05
C TRP A 357 -5.62 -6.06 -18.32
N ASP A 358 -6.80 -5.68 -18.78
CA ASP A 358 -7.79 -6.62 -19.31
C ASP A 358 -7.91 -6.41 -20.81
N SER A 359 -7.30 -7.32 -21.57
CA SER A 359 -7.34 -7.26 -23.03
C SER A 359 -8.73 -7.56 -23.61
N VAL A 360 -9.57 -8.30 -22.89
CA VAL A 360 -10.94 -8.58 -23.33
C VAL A 360 -11.76 -7.30 -23.23
N ILE A 361 -11.65 -6.57 -22.11
CA ILE A 361 -12.32 -5.28 -21.96
C ILE A 361 -11.78 -4.28 -22.97
N ALA A 362 -10.46 -4.20 -23.15
CA ALA A 362 -9.87 -3.31 -24.15
C ALA A 362 -10.43 -3.58 -25.56
N VAL A 363 -10.40 -4.83 -26.04
CA VAL A 363 -10.88 -5.20 -27.38
C VAL A 363 -12.40 -5.02 -27.51
N THR A 364 -13.19 -5.51 -26.56
CA THR A 364 -14.65 -5.40 -26.62
C THR A 364 -15.12 -3.95 -26.49
N THR A 365 -14.38 -3.09 -25.79
CA THR A 365 -14.70 -1.66 -25.72
C THR A 365 -14.20 -0.86 -26.94
N GLU A 366 -13.16 -1.33 -27.65
CA GLU A 366 -12.69 -0.75 -28.92
C GLU A 366 -13.65 -1.02 -30.10
N GLU A 367 -14.46 -2.09 -30.05
CA GLU A 367 -15.48 -2.35 -31.07
C GLU A 367 -16.54 -1.23 -31.17
N TYR A 368 -16.72 -0.45 -30.10
CA TYR A 368 -17.66 0.67 -30.10
C TYR A 368 -17.08 1.89 -30.83
N GLN A 369 -17.86 2.43 -31.75
CA GLN A 369 -17.48 3.61 -32.53
C GLN A 369 -17.32 4.85 -31.63
N TYR A 370 -16.50 5.79 -32.10
CA TYR A 370 -16.31 7.11 -31.48
C TYR A 370 -15.75 7.07 -30.05
N ARG A 371 -14.96 6.05 -29.69
CA ARG A 371 -14.21 6.04 -28.42
C ARG A 371 -12.81 6.60 -28.57
N LYS A 372 -12.32 7.24 -27.51
CA LYS A 372 -10.92 7.64 -27.34
C LYS A 372 -10.37 7.02 -26.07
N ASN A 373 -9.10 6.63 -26.13
CA ASN A 373 -8.37 6.22 -24.94
C ASN A 373 -8.02 7.48 -24.14
N ILE A 374 -8.41 7.50 -22.87
CA ILE A 374 -8.07 8.55 -21.93
C ILE A 374 -7.27 7.92 -20.81
N SER A 375 -6.14 8.54 -20.50
CA SER A 375 -5.31 8.16 -19.36
C SER A 375 -5.52 9.15 -18.24
N ALA A 376 -5.61 8.64 -17.02
CA ALA A 376 -5.73 9.43 -15.82
C ALA A 376 -4.77 8.91 -14.75
N THR A 377 -4.12 9.83 -14.06
CA THR A 377 -3.40 9.55 -12.81
C THR A 377 -4.33 9.90 -11.67
N VAL A 378 -4.56 8.96 -10.77
CA VAL A 378 -5.44 9.10 -9.62
C VAL A 378 -4.62 9.05 -8.34
N TYR A 379 -4.83 10.04 -7.49
CA TYR A 379 -4.28 10.14 -6.14
C TYR A 379 -5.43 10.00 -5.15
N ASN A 380 -5.45 8.88 -4.43
CA ASN A 380 -6.50 8.59 -3.47
C ASN A 380 -6.17 9.23 -2.12
N GLN A 381 -7.11 10.02 -1.59
CA GLN A 381 -7.01 10.68 -0.29
C GLN A 381 -7.82 9.91 0.77
N SER A 382 -9.13 9.79 0.60
CA SER A 382 -10.04 9.20 1.60
C SER A 382 -10.90 8.04 1.10
N LEU A 383 -10.75 7.58 -0.15
CA LEU A 383 -11.40 6.34 -0.59
C LEU A 383 -10.75 5.13 0.07
N ASP A 384 -11.56 4.08 0.22
CA ASP A 384 -11.06 2.74 0.59
C ASP A 384 -9.84 2.39 -0.28
N PRO A 385 -8.74 1.86 0.29
CA PRO A 385 -7.54 1.50 -0.47
C PRO A 385 -7.77 0.48 -1.59
N ASN A 386 -8.90 -0.23 -1.61
CA ASN A 386 -9.30 -1.15 -2.67
C ASN A 386 -10.26 -0.50 -3.69
N ALA A 387 -10.69 0.75 -3.49
CA ALA A 387 -11.63 1.41 -4.37
C ALA A 387 -10.94 1.88 -5.65
N PHE A 388 -11.23 1.16 -6.74
CA PHE A 388 -10.83 1.57 -8.07
C PHE A 388 -11.81 2.59 -8.65
N VAL A 389 -11.26 3.73 -9.07
CA VAL A 389 -11.96 4.75 -9.83
C VAL A 389 -11.21 5.00 -11.12
N SER A 390 -11.96 5.07 -12.22
CA SER A 390 -11.39 5.41 -13.52
C SER A 390 -12.41 6.18 -14.35
N PRO A 391 -11.96 6.92 -15.38
CA PRO A 391 -12.87 7.55 -16.32
C PRO A 391 -13.74 6.49 -17.03
N ASN A 392 -15.03 6.34 -16.72
CA ASN A 392 -15.90 5.30 -17.29
C ASN A 392 -15.40 3.84 -17.06
N THR A 393 -15.34 3.01 -18.11
CA THR A 393 -14.82 1.63 -18.05
C THR A 393 -13.31 1.64 -18.27
N GLY A 394 -12.57 1.48 -17.17
CA GLY A 394 -11.14 1.21 -17.20
C GLY A 394 -10.83 -0.13 -17.86
N TRP A 395 -9.61 -0.27 -18.38
CA TRP A 395 -9.07 -1.55 -18.87
C TRP A 395 -7.60 -1.73 -18.45
N PHE A 396 -6.99 -0.67 -17.91
CA PHE A 396 -5.61 -0.65 -17.45
C PHE A 396 -5.52 -0.02 -16.06
N TYR A 397 -4.64 -0.59 -15.24
CA TYR A 397 -4.28 -0.08 -13.93
C TYR A 397 -2.78 -0.31 -13.71
N GLN A 398 -2.06 0.70 -13.23
CA GLN A 398 -0.68 0.55 -12.77
C GLN A 398 -0.48 1.33 -11.48
N LYS A 399 0.03 0.65 -10.45
CA LYS A 399 0.28 1.29 -9.17
C LYS A 399 1.52 2.17 -9.24
N LEU A 400 1.39 3.41 -8.77
CA LEU A 400 2.46 4.40 -8.74
C LEU A 400 2.91 4.64 -7.30
N PRO A 401 4.20 4.98 -7.10
CA PRO A 401 4.65 5.49 -5.81
C PRO A 401 4.01 6.86 -5.54
N VAL A 402 3.64 7.12 -4.29
CA VAL A 402 3.31 8.48 -3.83
C VAL A 402 4.62 9.16 -3.43
N ALA A 403 4.85 10.36 -3.97
CA ALA A 403 6.02 11.17 -3.66
C ALA A 403 6.10 11.43 -2.15
N PRO A 404 7.28 11.36 -1.51
CA PRO A 404 7.41 11.47 -0.05
C PRO A 404 6.69 12.68 0.56
N GLU A 405 6.74 13.83 -0.11
CA GLU A 405 6.09 15.09 0.22
C GLU A 405 4.55 15.01 0.25
N ASP A 406 3.96 14.10 -0.52
CA ASP A 406 2.51 13.99 -0.70
C ASP A 406 1.89 12.84 0.12
N ARG A 407 2.70 12.04 0.81
CA ARG A 407 2.25 10.85 1.57
C ARG A 407 1.37 11.17 2.77
N GLU A 408 1.43 12.39 3.27
CA GLU A 408 0.53 12.86 4.33
C GLU A 408 -0.88 13.13 3.79
N THR A 409 -1.01 13.40 2.49
CA THR A 409 -2.28 13.73 1.83
C THR A 409 -2.86 12.55 1.07
N PHE A 410 -2.03 11.74 0.40
CA PHE A 410 -2.49 10.64 -0.44
C PHE A 410 -1.99 9.28 0.05
N THR A 411 -2.92 8.33 0.16
CA THR A 411 -2.65 6.98 0.63
C THR A 411 -2.12 6.08 -0.49
N THR A 412 -2.63 6.26 -1.71
CA THR A 412 -2.25 5.48 -2.89
C THR A 412 -2.32 6.34 -4.14
N ALA A 413 -1.47 6.03 -5.12
CA ALA A 413 -1.53 6.61 -6.46
C ALA A 413 -1.51 5.50 -7.50
N TYR A 414 -2.18 5.73 -8.62
CA TYR A 414 -2.14 4.82 -9.76
C TYR A 414 -2.44 5.53 -11.06
N GLN A 415 -1.89 4.98 -12.14
CA GLN A 415 -2.31 5.31 -13.49
C GLN A 415 -3.41 4.35 -13.91
N CYS A 416 -4.43 4.88 -14.58
CA CYS A 416 -5.45 4.07 -15.22
C CYS A 416 -5.69 4.57 -16.64
N SER A 417 -6.15 3.66 -17.49
CA SER A 417 -6.60 4.01 -18.83
C SER A 417 -7.98 3.43 -19.09
N SER A 418 -8.77 4.20 -19.82
CA SER A 418 -10.16 3.90 -20.09
C SER A 418 -10.54 4.30 -21.50
N LEU A 419 -11.46 3.55 -22.10
CA LEU A 419 -12.04 3.87 -23.40
C LEU A 419 -13.37 4.57 -23.20
N ILE A 420 -13.38 5.87 -23.49
CA ILE A 420 -14.55 6.71 -23.31
C ILE A 420 -15.12 7.07 -24.67
N SER A 421 -16.43 6.92 -24.83
CA SER A 421 -17.12 7.50 -25.99
C SER A 421 -16.98 9.02 -25.95
N ILE A 422 -16.54 9.64 -27.04
CA ILE A 422 -16.53 11.10 -27.14
C ILE A 422 -17.94 11.65 -26.91
N TRP A 423 -18.98 10.87 -27.19
CA TRP A 423 -20.38 11.20 -26.96
C TRP A 423 -20.88 10.87 -25.55
N ASN A 424 -20.02 10.46 -24.61
CA ASN A 424 -20.43 10.24 -23.24
C ASN A 424 -20.61 11.59 -22.54
N LEU A 425 -21.86 11.96 -22.21
CA LEU A 425 -22.17 13.22 -21.54
C LEU A 425 -22.67 13.00 -20.12
N PRO A 426 -22.10 13.72 -19.14
CA PRO A 426 -22.66 13.72 -17.81
C PRO A 426 -24.07 14.31 -17.68
N PRO A 427 -24.88 13.87 -16.70
CA PRO A 427 -26.20 14.44 -16.42
C PRO A 427 -26.18 15.96 -16.24
N PHE A 428 -25.13 16.55 -15.67
CA PHE A 428 -25.01 18.00 -15.47
C PHE A 428 -24.80 18.79 -16.78
N MET A 429 -24.38 18.13 -17.86
CA MET A 429 -24.23 18.77 -19.17
C MET A 429 -25.58 19.10 -19.80
N PHE A 430 -26.67 18.46 -19.36
CA PHE A 430 -28.00 18.73 -19.88
C PHE A 430 -28.59 20.06 -19.36
N SER A 431 -28.04 20.62 -18.29
CA SER A 431 -28.47 21.88 -17.67
C SER A 431 -27.46 23.03 -17.80
N THR A 432 -26.42 22.88 -18.63
CA THR A 432 -25.37 23.91 -18.78
C THR A 432 -25.84 25.11 -19.63
N THR A 433 -25.41 26.31 -19.25
CA THR A 433 -25.64 27.55 -20.00
C THR A 433 -24.46 27.90 -20.92
N ASN A 434 -23.38 27.10 -20.92
CA ASN A 434 -22.22 27.34 -21.76
C ASN A 434 -22.55 27.04 -23.24
N PRO A 435 -22.41 28.02 -24.16
CA PRO A 435 -22.76 27.84 -25.57
C PRO A 435 -22.01 26.71 -26.29
N GLU A 436 -20.72 26.49 -25.97
CA GLU A 436 -19.93 25.45 -26.62
C GLU A 436 -20.39 24.04 -26.20
N LEU A 437 -20.76 23.88 -24.94
CA LEU A 437 -21.28 22.62 -24.41
C LEU A 437 -22.70 22.33 -24.92
N GLN A 438 -23.50 23.38 -25.19
CA GLN A 438 -24.81 23.25 -25.85
C GLN A 438 -24.66 22.82 -27.32
N ALA A 439 -23.75 23.45 -28.08
CA ALA A 439 -23.47 23.05 -29.45
C ALA A 439 -22.96 21.58 -29.52
N PHE A 440 -22.13 21.18 -28.57
CA PHE A 440 -21.68 19.80 -28.46
C PHE A 440 -22.83 18.80 -28.16
N LYS A 441 -23.76 19.18 -27.28
CA LYS A 441 -24.98 18.39 -27.00
C LYS A 441 -25.82 18.20 -28.26
N GLU A 442 -26.00 19.24 -29.07
CA GLU A 442 -26.75 19.16 -30.33
C GLU A 442 -26.06 18.25 -31.36
N GLN A 443 -24.74 18.40 -31.54
CA GLN A 443 -23.96 17.51 -32.41
C GLN A 443 -24.07 16.04 -31.98
N ARG A 444 -24.04 15.78 -30.68
CA ARG A 444 -24.26 14.44 -30.14
C ARG A 444 -25.66 13.92 -30.48
N ALA A 445 -26.69 14.74 -30.27
CA ALA A 445 -28.07 14.34 -30.55
C ALA A 445 -28.25 13.99 -32.03
N GLU A 446 -27.68 14.77 -32.94
CA GLU A 446 -27.67 14.48 -34.38
C GLU A 446 -26.95 13.16 -34.69
N ALA A 447 -25.75 12.96 -34.13
CA ALA A 447 -24.99 11.72 -34.31
C ALA A 447 -25.75 10.48 -33.80
N MET A 448 -26.40 10.59 -32.63
CA MET A 448 -27.22 9.52 -32.05
C MET A 448 -28.48 9.24 -32.88
N ARG A 449 -29.14 10.28 -33.42
CA ARG A 449 -30.26 10.11 -34.35
C ARG A 449 -29.81 9.39 -35.62
N MET A 450 -28.66 9.71 -36.18
CA MET A 450 -28.08 9.00 -37.34
C MET A 450 -27.74 7.54 -37.04
N ASP A 451 -27.19 7.26 -35.84
CA ASP A 451 -26.85 5.87 -35.45
C ASP A 451 -28.08 5.04 -35.09
N SER A 452 -29.15 5.69 -34.61
CA SER A 452 -30.42 5.05 -34.23
C SER A 452 -31.24 4.49 -35.40
N PHE A 453 -30.81 4.71 -36.65
CA PHE A 453 -31.28 4.00 -37.83
C PHE A 453 -30.71 2.58 -37.95
N ARG A 454 -29.73 2.20 -37.12
CA ARG A 454 -29.23 0.82 -37.03
C ARG A 454 -30.25 -0.05 -36.30
N SER A 455 -30.78 -1.03 -37.02
CA SER A 455 -31.68 -2.02 -36.45
C SER A 455 -30.98 -2.85 -35.37
N TYR A 456 -31.61 -2.96 -34.19
CA TYR A 456 -31.21 -3.89 -33.13
C TYR A 456 -31.39 -5.37 -33.52
N ALA A 457 -31.91 -5.67 -34.71
CA ALA A 457 -32.19 -7.05 -35.15
C ALA A 457 -30.95 -7.95 -35.25
N LYS A 458 -29.74 -7.37 -35.31
CA LYS A 458 -28.48 -8.13 -35.30
C LYS A 458 -27.89 -8.33 -33.89
N LEU A 459 -28.49 -7.74 -32.86
CA LEU A 459 -28.03 -7.95 -31.49
C LEU A 459 -28.39 -9.37 -31.03
N ASP A 460 -27.50 -9.95 -30.23
CA ASP A 460 -27.76 -11.22 -29.59
C ASP A 460 -29.02 -11.13 -28.70
N SER A 461 -29.91 -12.12 -28.83
CA SER A 461 -31.20 -12.10 -28.12
C SER A 461 -31.04 -12.24 -26.61
N ILE A 462 -29.96 -12.85 -26.14
CA ILE A 462 -29.65 -12.96 -24.71
C ILE A 462 -29.16 -11.59 -24.22
N PHE A 463 -28.26 -10.93 -24.96
CA PHE A 463 -27.84 -9.55 -24.65
C PHE A 463 -29.03 -8.59 -24.54
N TYR A 464 -29.92 -8.60 -25.53
CA TYR A 464 -31.09 -7.72 -25.53
C TYR A 464 -32.00 -7.98 -24.31
N ARG A 465 -32.33 -9.25 -24.03
CA ARG A 465 -33.15 -9.59 -22.86
C ARG A 465 -32.47 -9.23 -21.55
N TYR A 466 -31.16 -9.41 -21.44
CA TYR A 466 -30.41 -9.13 -20.22
C TYR A 466 -30.59 -7.69 -19.73
N TYR A 467 -30.60 -6.71 -20.64
CA TYR A 467 -30.79 -5.29 -20.30
C TYR A 467 -32.23 -4.78 -20.37
N THR A 468 -33.14 -5.49 -21.03
CA THR A 468 -34.52 -4.99 -21.30
C THR A 468 -35.62 -5.80 -20.60
N THR A 469 -35.26 -6.81 -19.81
CA THR A 469 -36.25 -7.58 -19.04
C THR A 469 -36.82 -6.69 -17.94
N ILE A 470 -38.07 -6.28 -18.12
CA ILE A 470 -38.87 -5.54 -17.15
C ILE A 470 -40.13 -6.34 -16.82
N ASP A 471 -40.69 -6.13 -15.63
CA ASP A 471 -42.01 -6.67 -15.33
C ASP A 471 -43.06 -5.92 -16.17
N ARG A 472 -43.73 -6.64 -17.08
CA ARG A 472 -44.75 -6.07 -17.97
C ARG A 472 -46.15 -6.09 -17.36
N ASN A 473 -46.29 -6.57 -16.14
CA ASN A 473 -47.57 -6.57 -15.43
C ASN A 473 -47.97 -5.15 -14.96
N ASP A 474 -47.02 -4.21 -14.93
CA ASP A 474 -47.31 -2.80 -14.67
C ASP A 474 -47.84 -2.10 -15.93
N THR A 475 -49.17 -2.05 -16.01
CA THR A 475 -49.89 -1.39 -17.10
C THR A 475 -49.78 0.14 -17.08
N LEU A 476 -49.44 0.76 -15.95
CA LEU A 476 -49.35 2.23 -15.82
C LEU A 476 -48.06 2.74 -16.45
N ILE A 477 -46.92 2.14 -16.08
CA ILE A 477 -45.61 2.53 -16.65
C ILE A 477 -45.59 2.30 -18.15
N THR A 478 -46.12 1.17 -18.61
CA THR A 478 -46.20 0.86 -20.04
C THR A 478 -47.03 1.88 -20.80
N LYS A 479 -48.20 2.26 -20.26
CA LYS A 479 -49.08 3.25 -20.89
C LYS A 479 -48.45 4.63 -20.94
N LEU A 480 -47.83 5.08 -19.84
CA LEU A 480 -47.12 6.35 -19.80
C LEU A 480 -45.96 6.37 -20.82
N ALA A 481 -45.18 5.30 -20.90
CA ALA A 481 -44.09 5.20 -21.88
C ALA A 481 -44.61 5.28 -23.32
N ASP A 482 -45.73 4.60 -23.65
CA ASP A 482 -46.35 4.67 -24.97
C ASP A 482 -46.86 6.08 -25.29
N GLU A 483 -47.46 6.77 -24.31
CA GLU A 483 -47.93 8.16 -24.44
C GLU A 483 -46.76 9.13 -24.70
N LEU A 484 -45.69 9.04 -23.90
CA LEU A 484 -44.51 9.91 -24.01
C LEU A 484 -43.73 9.68 -25.30
N THR A 485 -43.77 8.47 -25.85
CA THR A 485 -43.03 8.09 -27.06
C THR A 485 -43.87 8.17 -28.34
N ALA A 486 -45.14 8.55 -28.23
CA ALA A 486 -46.05 8.68 -29.36
C ALA A 486 -45.50 9.67 -30.41
N GLY A 487 -45.49 9.25 -31.69
CA GLY A 487 -45.03 10.07 -32.81
C GLY A 487 -43.51 10.26 -32.90
N LYS A 488 -42.71 9.67 -32.00
CA LYS A 488 -41.25 9.73 -32.05
C LYS A 488 -40.68 8.63 -32.96
N ALA A 489 -39.95 9.04 -33.99
CA ALA A 489 -39.44 8.14 -35.03
C ALA A 489 -38.20 7.36 -34.59
N THR A 490 -37.27 8.01 -33.87
CA THR A 490 -36.01 7.38 -33.48
C THR A 490 -36.01 6.90 -32.03
N PRO A 491 -35.26 5.82 -31.70
CA PRO A 491 -34.99 5.43 -30.31
C PRO A 491 -34.46 6.58 -29.44
N TYR A 492 -33.63 7.46 -30.00
CA TYR A 492 -33.09 8.62 -29.27
C TYR A 492 -34.22 9.59 -28.87
N ASP A 493 -35.09 9.97 -29.82
CA ASP A 493 -36.18 10.92 -29.56
C ASP A 493 -37.22 10.37 -28.56
N LYS A 494 -37.34 9.04 -28.47
CA LYS A 494 -38.17 8.35 -27.47
C LYS A 494 -37.57 8.44 -26.07
N VAL A 495 -36.26 8.26 -25.93
CA VAL A 495 -35.58 8.42 -24.64
C VAL A 495 -35.57 9.88 -24.22
N GLU A 496 -35.32 10.80 -25.15
CA GLU A 496 -35.33 12.24 -24.91
C GLU A 496 -36.70 12.72 -24.40
N SER A 497 -37.82 12.24 -24.96
CA SER A 497 -39.15 12.63 -24.48
C SER A 497 -39.48 12.14 -23.07
N VAL A 498 -38.96 10.96 -22.67
CA VAL A 498 -39.08 10.48 -21.29
C VAL A 498 -38.25 11.36 -20.35
N VAL A 499 -37.01 11.69 -20.73
CA VAL A 499 -36.15 12.57 -19.93
C VAL A 499 -36.77 13.96 -19.78
N ASP A 500 -37.28 14.54 -20.86
CA ASP A 500 -37.94 15.85 -20.86
C ASP A 500 -39.17 15.88 -19.96
N TYR A 501 -39.96 14.80 -19.92
CA TYR A 501 -41.12 14.70 -19.02
C TYR A 501 -40.71 14.78 -17.54
N PHE A 502 -39.63 14.11 -17.14
CA PHE A 502 -39.14 14.13 -15.75
C PHE A 502 -38.31 15.37 -15.40
N LEU A 503 -37.74 16.06 -16.39
CA LEU A 503 -37.02 17.32 -16.21
C LEU A 503 -37.93 18.56 -16.36
N GLY A 504 -39.12 18.38 -16.91
CA GLY A 504 -40.15 19.40 -16.95
C GLY A 504 -40.44 19.90 -15.54
N LYS A 505 -40.55 21.22 -15.38
CA LYS A 505 -41.18 21.75 -14.18
C LYS A 505 -42.65 21.35 -14.24
N ASP A 506 -43.23 20.90 -13.13
CA ASP A 506 -44.68 20.70 -13.03
C ASP A 506 -45.37 21.94 -13.60
N GLU A 507 -46.00 21.80 -14.77
CA GLU A 507 -46.91 22.82 -15.25
C GLU A 507 -48.11 22.79 -14.30
N THR A 508 -48.23 23.87 -13.54
CA THR A 508 -49.30 24.14 -12.56
C THR A 508 -50.70 23.89 -13.08
#